data_AF-A0A1S1N533-F1
#
_entry.id   AF-A0A1S1N533-F1
#
_cell.length_a   1.000
_cell.length_b   1.000
_cell.length_c   1.000
_cell.angle_alpha   90.00
_cell.angle_beta   90.00
_cell.angle_gamma   90.00
#
_symmetry.space_group_name_H-M   'P 1'
#
loop_
_entity.id
_entity.type
_entity.pdbx_description
1 polymer ?
#
loop_
_entity_poly.entity_id
_entity_poly.type
_entity_poly.pdbx_seq_one_letter_code
_entity_poly.pdbx_strand_id
1 'polypeptide(L)' 'MNNEMPICDFGLHAGEPYTKLPASFLNWMVEINHDKSQLAKQELMRREDAVFAACANAKNS' A
#
# COMPACT_ATOMS: atom_id res chain seq x y z
N MET A 1 -6.82 15.37 -13.29
CA MET A 1 -7.53 14.46 -12.36
C MET A 1 -6.67 14.41 -11.11
N ASN A 2 -7.21 14.81 -9.96
CA ASN A 2 -6.42 14.94 -8.73
C ASN A 2 -5.87 13.57 -8.34
N ASN A 3 -4.54 13.47 -8.26
CA ASN A 3 -3.80 12.26 -7.88
C ASN A 3 -3.88 12.05 -6.35
N GLU A 4 -5.08 12.14 -5.80
CA GLU A 4 -5.33 12.05 -4.36
C GLU A 4 -5.13 10.60 -3.95
N MET A 5 -3.94 10.33 -3.41
CA MET A 5 -3.65 9.02 -2.85
C MET A 5 -4.65 8.75 -1.72
N PRO A 6 -5.24 7.54 -1.65
CA PRO A 6 -6.18 7.20 -0.60
C PRO A 6 -5.57 7.50 0.77
N ILE A 7 -6.35 8.15 1.63
CA ILE A 7 -5.98 8.48 3.01
C ILE A 7 -6.62 7.45 3.93
N CYS A 8 -5.84 6.95 4.89
CA CYS A 8 -6.35 6.12 5.97
C CYS A 8 -7.18 6.99 6.91
N ASP A 9 -8.43 6.61 7.18
CA ASP A 9 -9.40 7.38 7.95
C ASP A 9 -9.63 6.81 9.37
N PHE A 10 -8.81 5.85 9.81
CA PHE A 10 -9.02 5.13 11.07
C PHE A 10 -7.72 4.69 11.76
N GLY A 11 -7.85 4.32 13.03
CA GLY A 11 -6.76 3.77 13.83
C GLY A 11 -5.61 4.77 14.07
N LEU A 12 -4.41 4.24 14.31
CA LEU A 12 -3.21 5.02 14.60
C LEU A 12 -2.73 5.88 13.41
N HIS A 13 -3.02 5.43 12.19
CA HIS A 13 -2.56 6.06 10.94
C HIS A 13 -3.62 6.97 10.30
N ALA A 14 -4.64 7.40 11.06
CA ALA A 14 -5.67 8.29 10.56
C ALA A 14 -5.07 9.62 10.05
N GLY A 15 -5.43 10.01 8.83
CA GLY A 15 -4.91 11.18 8.14
C GLY A 15 -3.65 10.91 7.29
N GLU A 16 -3.07 9.70 7.36
CA GLU A 16 -1.90 9.34 6.56
C GLU A 16 -2.30 8.67 5.22
N PRO A 17 -1.63 8.97 4.11
CA PRO A 17 -1.84 8.27 2.85
C PRO A 17 -1.41 6.81 2.94
N TYR A 18 -2.13 5.90 2.28
CA TYR A 18 -1.85 4.47 2.28
C TYR A 18 -0.40 4.12 1.91
N THR A 19 0.24 4.92 1.06
CA THR A 19 1.66 4.77 0.68
C THR A 19 2.64 4.95 1.84
N LYS A 20 2.26 5.64 2.92
CA LYS A 20 3.07 5.81 4.13
C LYS A 20 2.81 4.74 5.20
N LEU A 21 1.75 3.96 5.07
CA LEU A 21 1.40 2.95 6.08
C LEU A 21 2.43 1.81 6.09
N PRO A 22 2.79 1.27 7.28
CA PRO A 22 3.63 0.09 7.38
C PRO A 22 3.01 -1.12 6.68
N ALA A 23 3.84 -1.96 6.04
CA ALA A 23 3.35 -3.19 5.38
C ALA A 23 2.66 -4.14 6.38
N SER A 24 3.15 -4.21 7.62
CA SER A 24 2.52 -4.97 8.70
C SER A 24 1.10 -4.50 9.01
N PHE A 25 0.87 -3.18 9.00
CA PHE A 25 -0.46 -2.61 9.22
C PHE A 25 -1.40 -2.94 8.04
N LEU A 26 -0.91 -2.80 6.81
CA LEU A 26 -1.68 -3.14 5.61
C LEU A 26 -2.04 -4.64 5.57
N ASN A 27 -1.11 -5.52 5.91
CA ASN A 27 -1.36 -6.96 6.00
C ASN A 27 -2.41 -7.27 7.07
N TRP A 28 -2.28 -6.67 8.26
CA TRP A 28 -3.29 -6.82 9.31
C TRP A 28 -4.69 -6.39 8.85
N MET A 29 -4.82 -5.25 8.16
CA MET A 29 -6.12 -4.80 7.61
C MET A 29 -6.75 -5.84 6.68
N VAL A 30 -5.92 -6.54 5.90
CA VAL A 30 -6.33 -7.60 4.97
C VAL A 30 -6.75 -8.85 5.72
N GLU A 31 -5.96 -9.27 6.70
CA GLU A 31 -6.23 -10.46 7.53
C GLU A 31 -7.55 -10.35 8.29
N ILE A 32 -7.87 -9.17 8.83
CA ILE A 32 -9.14 -8.95 9.54
C ILE A 32 -10.32 -8.65 8.61
N ASN A 33 -10.09 -8.65 7.29
CA ASN A 33 -11.08 -8.27 6.27
C ASN A 33 -11.76 -6.93 6.55
N HIS A 34 -10.98 -5.91 6.92
CA HIS A 34 -11.49 -4.57 7.19
C HIS A 34 -12.24 -3.99 5.98
N ASP A 35 -13.18 -3.08 6.21
CA ASP A 35 -13.99 -2.43 5.15
C ASP A 35 -13.13 -1.79 4.04
N LYS A 36 -11.94 -1.31 4.42
CA LYS A 36 -10.95 -0.70 3.52
C LYS A 36 -9.78 -1.62 3.16
N SER A 37 -9.89 -2.92 3.42
CA SER A 37 -8.83 -3.91 3.13
C SER A 37 -8.46 -3.95 1.65
N GLN A 38 -9.39 -3.63 0.74
CA GLN A 38 -9.09 -3.54 -0.70
C GLN A 38 -8.03 -2.47 -1.02
N LEU A 39 -8.08 -1.31 -0.35
CA LEU A 39 -7.07 -0.25 -0.51
C LEU A 39 -5.70 -0.72 0.01
N ALA A 40 -5.70 -1.49 1.11
CA ALA A 40 -4.47 -2.08 1.63
C ALA A 40 -3.87 -3.11 0.68
N LYS A 41 -4.69 -4.00 0.10
CA LYS A 41 -4.25 -4.97 -0.93
C LYS A 41 -3.64 -4.27 -2.15
N GLN A 42 -4.29 -3.20 -2.63
CA GLN A 42 -3.79 -2.44 -3.78
C GLN A 42 -2.42 -1.80 -3.51
N GLU A 43 -2.22 -1.20 -2.34
CA GLU A 43 -0.92 -0.62 -1.99
C GLU A 43 0.16 -1.69 -1.80
N LEU A 44 -0.17 -2.84 -1.20
CA LEU A 44 0.76 -3.97 -1.10
C LEU A 44 1.20 -4.45 -2.49
N MET A 45 0.26 -4.67 -3.41
CA MET A 45 0.54 -5.07 -4.78
C MET A 45 1.40 -4.02 -5.52
N ARG A 46 1.10 -2.73 -5.35
CA ARG A 46 1.91 -1.65 -5.92
C ARG A 46 3.37 -1.70 -5.44
N ARG A 47 3.60 -2.07 -4.17
CA ARG A 47 4.96 -2.23 -3.62
C ARG A 47 5.67 -3.44 -4.21
N GLU A 48 4.97 -4.58 -4.37
CA GLU A 48 5.51 -5.77 -5.02
C GLU A 48 5.91 -5.48 -6.47
N ASP A 49 5.05 -4.80 -7.23
CA ASP A 49 5.32 -4.39 -8.61
C ASP A 49 6.52 -3.43 -8.70
N ALA A 50 6.63 -2.48 -7.78
CA ALA A 50 7.75 -1.54 -7.74
C ALA A 50 9.08 -2.27 -7.45
N VAL A 51 9.08 -3.24 -6.54
CA VAL A 51 10.26 -4.08 -6.25
C VAL A 51 10.60 -4.94 -7.46
N PHE A 52 9.61 -5.59 -8.08
CA PHE A 52 9.81 -6.41 -9.27
C PHE A 52 10.41 -5.58 -10.42
N ALA A 53 9.86 -4.39 -10.69
CA ALA A 53 10.36 -3.48 -11.70
C ALA A 53 11.79 -3.00 -11.39
N ALA A 54 12.10 -2.67 -10.13
CA ALA A 54 13.45 -2.28 -9.72
C ALA A 54 14.47 -3.40 -9.94
N CYS A 55 14.12 -4.63 -9.56
CA CYS A 55 14.96 -5.82 -9.76
C CYS A 55 15.11 -6.19 -11.26
N ALA A 56 14.09 -5.95 -12.09
CA ALA A 56 14.17 -6.16 -13.53
C ALA A 56 15.14 -5.17 -14.19
N ASN A 57 15.08 -3.89 -13.81
CA ASN A 57 15.98 -2.86 -14.32
C ASN A 57 17.45 -3.09 -13.90
N ALA A 58 17.69 -3.66 -12.70
CA ALA A 58 19.03 -3.99 -12.23
C ALA A 58 19.72 -5.12 -13.02
N LYS A 59 18.99 -5.92 -13.80
CA LYS A 59 19.55 -7.00 -14.64
C LYS A 59 20.02 -6.54 -16.02
N ASN A 60 19.74 -5.28 -16.39
CA ASN A 60 20.08 -4.69 -17.69
C ASN A 60 21.08 -3.52 -17.56
N SER A 61 21.82 -3.43 -16.45
CA SER A 61 22.89 -2.43 -16.21
C SER A 61 24.25 -3.11 -16.10
#